data_AF-A0A5C5SCP6-F1
#
_entry.id   AF-A0A5C5SCP6-F1
#
_cell.length_a   1.000
_cell.length_b   1.000
_cell.length_c   1.000
_cell.angle_alpha   90.00
_cell.angle_beta   90.00
_cell.angle_gamma   90.00
#
_symmetry.space_group_name_H-M   'P 1'
#
loop_
_entity.id
_entity.type
_entity.pdbx_description
1 polymer ?
#
loop_
_entity_poly.entity_id
_entity_poly.type
_entity_poly.pdbx_seq_one_letter_code
_entity_poly.pdbx_strand_id
1 'polypeptide(L)' 'MKKAAFASACAVAALLVASPAFAGPTADKANARTHPIAKGDIGAIMAAYTTTVASRWVGGPLDGTYGSC' A
#
# COMPACT_ATOMS: atom_id res chain seq x y z
N MET A 1 -7.80 -32.04 26.43
CA MET A 1 -7.08 -31.06 27.28
C MET A 1 -5.82 -30.49 26.62
N LYS A 2 -4.90 -31.30 26.06
CA LYS A 2 -3.67 -30.80 25.38
C LYS A 2 -3.90 -29.81 24.23
N LYS A 3 -4.94 -30.00 23.40
CA LYS A 3 -5.29 -29.07 22.30
C LYS A 3 -5.73 -27.69 22.79
N ALA A 4 -6.48 -27.64 23.89
CA ALA A 4 -6.94 -26.39 24.49
C ALA A 4 -5.78 -25.61 25.14
N ALA A 5 -4.85 -26.32 25.80
CA ALA A 5 -3.65 -25.73 26.36
C ALA A 5 -2.73 -25.14 25.27
N PHE A 6 -2.57 -25.84 24.14
CA PHE A 6 -1.78 -25.33 23.01
C PHE A 6 -2.42 -24.10 22.35
N ALA A 7 -3.74 -24.11 22.12
CA ALA A 7 -4.45 -22.96 21.57
C ALA A 7 -4.34 -21.72 22.48
N SER A 8 -4.45 -21.91 23.80
CA SER A 8 -4.29 -20.84 24.78
C SER A 8 -2.85 -20.29 24.82
N ALA A 9 -1.83 -21.17 24.75
CA ALA A 9 -0.43 -20.76 24.68
C ALA A 9 -0.10 -19.94 23.41
N CYS A 10 -0.64 -20.35 22.25
CA CYS A 10 -0.49 -19.59 21.00
C CYS A 10 -1.15 -18.20 21.07
N ALA A 11 -2.35 -18.12 21.65
CA ALA A 11 -3.05 -16.83 21.80
C ALA A 11 -2.28 -15.85 22.70
N VAL A 12 -1.73 -16.35 23.81
CA VAL A 12 -0.88 -15.54 24.72
C VAL A 12 0.42 -15.12 24.02
N ALA A 13 1.06 -16.02 23.27
CA ALA A 13 2.26 -15.69 22.52
C ALA A 13 2.01 -14.63 21.44
N ALA A 14 0.88 -14.70 20.73
CA ALA A 14 0.49 -13.71 19.72
C ALA A 14 0.26 -12.32 20.31
N LEU A 15 -0.33 -12.26 21.52
CA LEU A 15 -0.51 -10.99 22.25
C LEU A 15 0.82 -10.40 22.74
N LEU A 16 1.78 -11.24 23.12
CA LEU A 16 3.11 -10.79 23.59
C LEU A 16 3.99 -10.24 22.46
N VAL A 17 3.77 -10.65 21.21
CA VAL A 17 4.50 -10.13 20.03
C VAL A 17 3.72 -9.09 19.23
N ALA A 18 2.50 -8.75 19.65
CA ALA A 18 1.68 -7.73 19.02
C ALA A 18 2.26 -6.34 19.32
N SER A 19 3.09 -5.83 18.39
CA SER A 19 3.56 -4.45 18.41
C SER A 19 2.69 -3.58 17.51
N PRO A 20 2.35 -2.34 17.92
CA PRO A 20 1.63 -1.41 17.05
C PRO A 20 2.49 -1.06 15.84
N ALA A 21 1.97 -1.29 14.63
CA ALA A 21 2.58 -0.86 13.38
C ALA A 21 2.21 0.60 13.10
N PHE A 22 2.97 1.55 13.63
CA PHE A 22 2.82 2.95 13.27
C PHE A 22 3.37 3.17 11.86
N ALA A 23 2.49 3.61 10.95
CA ALA A 23 2.88 3.92 9.58
C ALA A 23 3.87 5.11 9.48
N GLY A 24 4.09 5.87 10.57
CA GLY A 24 5.10 6.92 10.63
C GLY A 24 5.05 7.86 9.42
N PRO A 25 6.20 8.21 8.82
CA PRO A 25 6.25 9.04 7.61
C PRO A 25 5.52 8.43 6.40
N THR A 26 5.31 7.11 6.37
CA THR A 26 4.63 6.43 5.27
C THR A 26 3.14 6.78 5.22
N ALA A 27 2.51 7.10 6.36
CA ALA A 27 1.14 7.60 6.39
C ALA A 27 1.01 8.92 5.63
N ASP A 28 1.93 9.87 5.88
CA ASP A 28 1.95 11.17 5.20
C ASP A 28 2.20 11.00 3.70
N LYS A 29 3.09 10.08 3.32
CA LYS A 29 3.38 9.76 1.91
C LYS A 29 2.18 9.12 1.21
N ALA A 30 1.42 8.27 1.90
CA ALA A 30 0.20 7.69 1.38
C ALA A 30 -0.88 8.76 1.15
N ASN A 31 -1.13 9.60 2.16
CA ASN A 31 -2.10 10.69 2.07
C ASN A 31 -1.74 11.71 0.99
N ALA A 32 -0.46 12.05 0.85
CA ALA A 32 0.01 12.94 -0.20
C ALA A 32 -0.27 12.40 -1.61
N ARG A 33 -0.35 11.07 -1.79
CA ARG A 33 -0.71 10.43 -3.07
C ARG A 33 -2.21 10.28 -3.28
N THR A 34 -2.96 9.90 -2.24
CA THR A 34 -4.39 9.57 -2.38
C THR A 34 -5.30 10.79 -2.33
N HIS A 35 -4.93 11.86 -1.64
CA HIS A 35 -5.75 13.08 -1.58
C HIS A 35 -5.97 13.77 -2.94
N PRO A 36 -4.95 13.94 -3.80
CA PRO A 36 -5.15 14.47 -5.14
C PRO A 36 -6.11 13.61 -5.98
N ILE A 37 -6.02 12.28 -5.84
CA ILE A 37 -6.93 11.32 -6.51
C ILE A 37 -8.36 11.54 -6.05
N ALA A 38 -8.59 11.61 -4.74
CA ALA A 38 -9.93 11.84 -4.18
C ALA A 38 -10.54 13.18 -4.62
N LYS A 39 -9.71 14.20 -4.87
CA LYS A 39 -10.13 15.53 -5.35
C LYS A 39 -10.29 15.59 -6.88
N GLY A 40 -9.86 14.57 -7.62
CA GLY A 40 -9.77 14.64 -9.08
C GLY A 40 -8.77 15.67 -9.60
N ASP A 41 -7.75 16.04 -8.80
CA ASP A 41 -6.74 17.03 -9.17
C ASP A 41 -5.68 16.40 -10.08
N ILE A 42 -5.99 16.37 -11.38
CA ILE A 42 -5.10 15.78 -12.40
C ILE A 42 -3.75 16.49 -12.46
N GLY A 43 -3.70 17.82 -12.23
CA GLY A 43 -2.45 18.58 -12.25
C GLY A 43 -1.50 18.14 -11.14
N ALA A 44 -2.00 18.02 -9.91
CA ALA A 44 -1.22 17.53 -8.78
C ALA A 44 -0.81 16.05 -8.93
N ILE A 45 -1.67 15.22 -9.53
CA ILE A 45 -1.35 13.82 -9.83
C ILE A 45 -0.20 13.74 -10.83
N MET A 46 -0.29 14.47 -11.95
CA MET A 46 0.71 14.41 -13.02
C MET A 46 2.05 15.02 -12.62
N ALA A 47 2.06 16.03 -11.74
CA ALA A 47 3.29 16.61 -11.19
C ALA A 47 4.15 15.59 -10.41
N ALA A 48 3.56 14.49 -9.93
CA ALA A 48 4.28 13.42 -9.25
C ALA A 48 4.95 12.41 -10.21
N TYR A 49 4.68 12.49 -11.51
CA TYR A 49 5.25 11.61 -12.54
C TYR A 49 6.25 12.39 -13.40
N THR A 50 7.42 11.81 -13.67
CA THR A 50 8.40 12.39 -14.59
C THR A 50 7.97 12.15 -16.04
N THR A 51 8.51 12.93 -16.98
CA THR A 51 8.30 12.76 -18.43
C THR A 51 8.88 11.47 -19.01
N THR A 52 9.43 10.60 -18.16
CA THR A 52 10.04 9.32 -18.52
C THR A 52 9.36 8.14 -17.81
N VAL A 53 8.14 8.33 -17.31
CA VAL A 53 7.38 7.28 -16.63
C VAL A 53 6.98 6.18 -17.60
N ALA A 54 7.52 4.99 -17.38
CA ALA A 54 7.09 3.75 -18.01
C ALA A 54 6.04 3.10 -17.12
N SER A 55 4.76 3.19 -17.51
CA SER A 55 3.68 2.51 -16.81
C SER A 55 3.55 1.09 -17.34
N ARG A 56 3.69 0.10 -16.44
CA ARG A 56 3.50 -1.32 -16.75
C ARG A 56 2.12 -1.76 -16.28
N TRP A 57 1.25 -2.09 -17.22
CA TRP A 57 -0.01 -2.76 -16.92
C TRP A 57 0.19 -4.28 -17.01
N VAL A 58 -0.34 -5.03 -16.03
CA VAL A 58 -0.25 -6.50 -15.99
C VAL A 58 -1.64 -7.09 -15.76
N GLY A 59 -2.13 -7.89 -16.70
CA GLY A 59 -3.30 -8.76 -16.52
C GLY A 59 -4.62 -8.16 -16.99
N GLY A 60 -4.62 -7.28 -17.99
CA GLY A 60 -5.84 -6.69 -18.56
C GLY A 60 -5.88 -6.81 -20.09
N PRO A 61 -7.00 -6.46 -20.77
CA PRO A 61 -7.07 -6.46 -22.24
C PRO A 61 -6.10 -5.46 -22.91
N LEU A 62 -5.46 -4.61 -22.12
CA LEU A 62 -4.44 -3.63 -22.49
C LEU A 62 -3.12 -3.97 -21.77
N ASP A 63 -2.55 -5.14 -22.08
CA ASP A 63 -1.21 -5.51 -21.57
C ASP A 63 -0.13 -4.75 -22.35
N GLY A 64 0.82 -4.08 -21.67
CA GLY A 64 1.87 -3.32 -22.35
C GLY A 64 2.65 -2.32 -21.47
N THR A 65 3.67 -1.71 -22.07
CA THR A 65 4.43 -0.59 -21.50
C THR A 65 4.01 0.70 -22.19
N TYR A 66 3.51 1.67 -21.43
CA TYR A 66 3.15 2.99 -21.94
C TYR A 66 4.16 4.02 -21.45
N GLY A 67 4.80 4.72 -22.38
CA GLY A 67 5.69 5.85 -22.12
C GLY A 67 5.09 7.16 -22.64
N SER A 68 5.50 8.28 -22.07
CA SER A 68 5.24 9.61 -22.62
C SER A 68 6.01 9.83 -23.92
N CYS A 69 5.39 10.61 -24.83
CA CYS A 69 5.91 10.95 -26.16
C CYS A 69 7.26 11.66 -26.14
#